data_AF-A0A959Z496-F1
#
_entry.id   AF-A0A959Z496-F1
#
_cell.length_a   1.000
_cell.length_b   1.000
_cell.length_c   1.000
_cell.angle_alpha   90.00
_cell.angle_beta   90.00
_cell.angle_gamma   90.00
#
_symmetry.space_group_name_H-M   'P 1'
#
loop_
_entity.id
_entity.type
_entity.pdbx_description
1 polymer ?
#
loop_
_entity_poly.entity_id
_entity_poly.type
_entity_poly.pdbx_seq_one_letter_code
_entity_poly.pdbx_strand_id
1 'polypeptide(L)'
;MRWTLLLPFLALAPQAPACTAFVMHQGGRTFVGNNEDSWCIDGRVRFVPGEAGQLGAVYFSSWRGHPYLPWGDQVGMNEAGLVFDGLVIQPKDVAPMP
;
A
#
# COMPACT_ATOMS: atom_id res chain seq x y z
N MET A 1 -19.14 9.75 38.18
CA MET A 1 -17.69 10.00 38.00
C MET A 1 -16.95 8.66 37.87
N ARG A 2 -16.92 8.06 36.67
CA ARG A 2 -16.30 6.72 36.43
C ARG A 2 -15.63 6.54 35.05
N TRP A 3 -15.74 7.51 34.15
CA TRP A 3 -15.16 7.44 32.79
C TRP A 3 -13.72 7.97 32.69
N THR A 4 -13.25 8.73 33.69
CA THR A 4 -11.92 9.36 33.71
C THR A 4 -10.75 8.37 33.73
N LEU A 5 -10.96 7.11 34.14
CA LEU A 5 -9.94 6.05 34.12
C LEU A 5 -9.83 5.31 32.79
N LEU A 6 -10.80 5.45 31.87
CA LEU A 6 -10.80 4.79 30.55
C LEU A 6 -10.02 5.59 29.50
N LEU A 7 -9.99 6.93 29.62
CA LEU A 7 -9.28 7.82 28.70
C LEU A 7 -7.79 7.48 28.50
N PRO A 8 -6.96 7.29 29.55
CA PRO A 8 -5.54 6.99 29.36
C PRO A 8 -5.27 5.60 28.75
N PHE A 9 -6.19 4.65 28.90
CA PHE A 9 -6.08 3.33 28.28
C PHE A 9 -6.31 3.37 26.76
N LEU A 10 -7.21 4.23 26.28
CA LEU A 10 -7.42 4.47 24.85
C LEU A 10 -6.24 5.20 24.20
N ALA A 11 -5.56 6.07 24.94
CA ALA A 11 -4.35 6.77 24.46
C ALA A 11 -3.10 5.86 24.33
N LEU A 12 -3.16 4.64 24.89
CA LEU A 12 -2.10 3.62 24.78
C LEU A 12 -2.31 2.64 23.62
N ALA A 13 -3.32 2.86 22.77
CA ALA A 13 -3.53 2.05 21.57
C ALA A 13 -2.31 2.18 20.63
N PRO A 14 -1.62 1.07 20.31
CA PRO A 14 -0.44 1.13 19.45
C PRO A 14 -0.85 1.67 18.07
N GLN A 15 -0.22 2.78 17.68
CA GLN A 15 -0.31 3.29 16.32
C GLN A 15 0.47 2.34 15.41
N ALA A 16 -0.20 1.28 14.93
CA ALA A 16 0.36 0.41 13.93
C ALA A 16 0.36 1.17 12.59
N PRO A 17 1.52 1.47 11.98
CA PRO A 17 1.55 1.90 10.57
C PRO A 17 0.89 0.81 9.74
N ALA A 18 -0.10 1.19 8.95
CA ALA A 18 -0.99 0.28 8.24
C ALA A 18 -1.36 0.92 6.91
N CYS A 19 -0.68 0.46 5.85
CA CYS A 19 -0.92 0.91 4.49
C CYS A 19 -2.43 0.83 4.19
N THR A 20 -2.99 1.92 3.69
CA THR A 20 -4.44 2.08 3.54
C THR A 20 -4.76 2.35 2.08
N ALA A 21 -5.45 1.40 1.42
CA ALA A 21 -6.00 1.60 0.08
C ALA A 21 -7.40 2.23 0.14
N PHE A 22 -7.74 3.05 -0.87
CA PHE A 22 -9.07 3.59 -1.06
C PHE A 22 -9.52 3.51 -2.52
N VAL A 23 -10.84 3.41 -2.71
CA VAL A 23 -11.50 3.55 -4.01
C VAL A 23 -12.61 4.60 -3.86
N MET A 24 -12.63 5.59 -4.75
CA MET A 24 -13.66 6.62 -4.82
C MET A 24 -14.26 6.66 -6.22
N HIS A 25 -15.58 6.74 -6.31
CA HIS A 25 -16.29 6.97 -7.57
C HIS A 25 -16.90 8.36 -7.57
N GLN A 26 -16.52 9.21 -8.53
CA GLN A 26 -17.05 10.57 -8.66
C GLN A 26 -17.10 11.00 -10.13
N GLY A 27 -18.23 11.57 -10.57
CA GLY A 27 -18.36 12.15 -11.91
C GLY A 27 -18.10 11.17 -13.07
N GLY A 28 -18.47 9.89 -12.91
CA GLY A 28 -18.20 8.85 -13.91
C GLY A 28 -16.75 8.38 -13.97
N ARG A 29 -15.91 8.74 -12.99
CA ARG A 29 -14.51 8.30 -12.86
C ARG A 29 -14.33 7.48 -11.59
N THR A 30 -13.41 6.53 -11.66
CA THR A 30 -12.90 5.79 -10.51
C THR A 30 -11.51 6.29 -10.17
N PHE A 31 -11.29 6.65 -8.91
CA PHE A 31 -10.01 7.00 -8.35
C PHE A 31 -9.59 5.87 -7.41
N VAL A 32 -8.39 5.35 -7.60
CA VAL A 32 -7.77 4.37 -6.71
C VAL A 32 -6.46 4.98 -6.22
N GLY A 33 -6.15 4.79 -4.95
CA GLY A 33 -4.90 5.25 -4.37
C GLY A 33 -4.67 4.62 -3.00
N ASN A 34 -3.49 4.84 -2.45
CA ASN A 34 -3.16 4.36 -1.12
C ASN A 34 -2.28 5.35 -0.35
N ASN A 35 -2.20 5.13 0.95
CA ASN A 35 -1.07 5.57 1.77
C ASN A 35 -0.14 4.38 1.94
N GLU A 36 1.12 4.52 1.52
CA GLU A 36 2.18 3.56 1.80
C GLU A 36 2.93 3.97 3.07
N ASP A 37 2.66 3.27 4.18
CA ASP A 37 3.25 3.55 5.49
C ASP A 37 4.64 2.88 5.61
N SER A 38 5.61 3.39 4.84
CA SER A 38 6.95 2.82 4.74
C SER A 38 8.03 3.64 5.45
N TRP A 39 9.05 2.95 5.96
CA TRP A 39 10.30 3.56 6.40
C TRP A 39 11.18 4.10 5.25
N CYS A 40 10.87 3.75 4.00
CA CYS A 40 11.66 4.13 2.83
C CYS A 40 10.99 5.29 2.10
N ILE A 41 11.53 6.49 2.29
CA ILE A 41 11.01 7.73 1.69
C ILE A 41 11.46 7.95 0.23
N ASP A 42 12.37 7.12 -0.28
CA ASP A 42 12.90 7.22 -1.65
C ASP A 42 11.93 6.56 -2.65
N GLY A 43 10.82 7.23 -2.95
CA GLY A 43 9.84 6.75 -3.93
C GLY A 43 10.38 6.71 -5.37
N ARG A 44 9.93 5.72 -6.15
CA ARG A 44 10.21 5.55 -7.58
C ARG A 44 8.92 5.33 -8.35
N VAL A 45 8.80 6.01 -9.49
CA VAL A 45 7.78 5.72 -10.51
C VAL A 45 8.48 5.09 -11.72
N ARG A 46 7.88 4.05 -12.30
CA ARG A 46 8.41 3.32 -13.46
C ARG A 46 7.32 3.17 -14.51
N PHE A 47 7.59 3.64 -15.73
CA PHE A 47 6.72 3.45 -16.88
C PHE A 47 7.26 2.28 -17.72
N VAL A 48 6.36 1.40 -18.14
CA VAL A 48 6.65 0.24 -19.00
C VAL A 48 5.76 0.36 -20.23
N PRO A 49 6.32 0.46 -21.45
CA PRO A 49 5.53 0.44 -22.67
C PRO A 49 4.88 -0.93 -22.87
N GLY A 50 3.72 -0.96 -23.53
CA GLY A 50 3.12 -2.22 -23.98
C GLY A 50 3.98 -2.88 -25.07
N GLU A 51 4.01 -4.22 -25.06
CA GLU A 51 4.64 -5.03 -26.11
C GLU A 51 3.57 -5.88 -26.83
N ALA A 52 3.97 -6.74 -27.78
CA ALA A 52 3.02 -7.52 -28.59
C ALA A 52 2.05 -8.35 -27.74
N GLY A 53 0.78 -7.91 -27.67
CA GLY A 53 -0.27 -8.55 -26.87
C GLY A 53 -0.31 -8.17 -25.38
N GLN A 54 0.52 -7.22 -24.93
CA GLN A 54 0.62 -6.78 -23.54
C GLN A 54 0.33 -5.28 -23.42
N LEU A 55 -0.40 -4.89 -22.37
CA LEU A 55 -0.68 -3.49 -22.06
C LEU A 55 0.53 -2.83 -21.41
N GLY A 56 0.77 -1.55 -21.72
CA GLY A 56 1.68 -0.71 -20.95
C GLY A 56 1.16 -0.49 -19.53
N ALA A 57 2.06 -0.10 -18.63
CA ALA A 57 1.73 0.14 -17.23
C ALA A 57 2.65 1.16 -16.55
N VAL A 58 2.10 1.82 -15.52
CA VAL A 58 2.85 2.59 -14.54
C VAL A 58 2.91 1.83 -13.23
N TYR A 59 4.07 1.87 -12.58
CA TYR A 59 4.34 1.19 -11.32
C TYR A 59 4.98 2.14 -10.31
N PHE A 60 4.67 1.93 -9.03
CA PHE A 60 5.20 2.68 -7.90
C PHE A 60 5.91 1.71 -6.94
N SER A 61 7.11 2.09 -6.49
CA SER A 61 7.92 1.32 -5.56
C SER A 61 8.81 2.25 -4.73
N SER A 62 9.60 1.69 -3.81
CA SER A 62 10.76 2.40 -3.25
C SER A 62 12.05 2.12 -4.06
N TRP A 63 13.08 2.94 -3.85
CA TRP A 63 14.41 2.79 -4.47
C TRP A 63 15.38 1.93 -3.64
N ARG A 64 15.30 1.97 -2.30
CA ARG A 64 16.28 1.36 -1.38
C ARG A 64 15.82 0.16 -0.55
N GLY A 65 14.56 0.13 -0.09
CA GLY A 65 14.02 -0.85 0.86
C GLY A 65 14.02 -0.44 2.34
N HIS A 66 13.53 -1.20 3.34
CA HIS A 66 13.21 -2.63 3.57
C HIS A 66 14.34 -3.67 3.37
N PRO A 67 15.34 -3.70 4.27
CA PRO A 67 16.45 -4.67 4.31
C PRO A 67 16.11 -6.17 4.36
N TYR A 68 14.87 -6.58 4.60
CA TYR A 68 14.52 -7.99 4.86
C TYR A 68 13.66 -8.68 3.78
N LEU A 69 13.29 -7.98 2.71
CA LEU A 69 12.49 -8.56 1.60
C LEU A 69 13.00 -8.04 0.25
N PRO A 70 13.09 -8.89 -0.79
CA PRO A 70 13.34 -8.42 -2.16
C PRO A 70 12.13 -7.61 -2.65
N TRP A 71 12.40 -6.48 -3.31
CA TRP A 71 11.36 -5.53 -3.69
C TRP A 71 10.78 -5.76 -5.07
N GLY A 72 9.44 -5.85 -5.11
CA GLY A 72 8.65 -5.64 -6.31
C GLY A 72 8.06 -4.23 -6.38
N ASP A 73 7.28 -3.98 -7.43
CA ASP A 73 6.38 -2.83 -7.48
C ASP A 73 5.22 -3.05 -6.49
N GLN A 74 4.89 -2.03 -5.69
CA GLN A 74 3.85 -2.10 -4.66
C GLN A 74 2.47 -1.83 -5.25
N VAL A 75 2.38 -0.77 -6.05
CA VAL A 75 1.16 -0.31 -6.72
C VAL A 75 1.44 -0.23 -8.20
N GLY A 76 0.44 -0.53 -9.04
CA GLY A 76 0.54 -0.25 -10.46
C GLY A 76 -0.81 -0.19 -11.14
N MET A 77 -0.83 0.45 -12.31
CA MET A 77 -2.00 0.57 -13.17
C MET A 77 -1.60 0.36 -14.63
N ASN A 78 -2.35 -0.46 -15.37
CA ASN A 78 -2.16 -0.65 -16.81
C ASN A 78 -3.00 0.32 -17.66
N GLU A 79 -2.73 0.37 -18.96
CA GLU A 79 -3.44 1.24 -19.93
C GLU A 79 -4.96 0.99 -20.02
N ALA A 80 -5.44 -0.19 -19.59
CA ALA A 80 -6.87 -0.49 -19.50
C ALA A 80 -7.52 -0.08 -18.15
N GLY A 81 -6.75 0.52 -17.24
CA GLY A 81 -7.23 0.96 -15.92
C GLY A 81 -7.35 -0.13 -14.86
N LEU A 82 -6.77 -1.32 -15.09
CA LEU A 82 -6.64 -2.32 -14.03
C LEU A 82 -5.56 -1.86 -13.05
N VAL A 83 -5.94 -1.74 -11.76
CA VAL A 83 -5.05 -1.32 -10.67
C VAL A 83 -4.80 -2.50 -9.72
N PHE A 84 -3.59 -2.60 -9.19
CA PHE A 84 -3.26 -3.47 -8.05
C PHE A 84 -2.53 -2.67 -6.96
N ASP A 85 -2.58 -3.17 -5.73
CA ASP A 85 -1.88 -2.63 -4.55
C ASP A 85 -1.48 -3.79 -3.61
N GLY A 86 -0.21 -3.79 -3.19
CA GLY A 86 0.39 -4.75 -2.26
C GLY A 86 0.57 -4.17 -0.86
N LEU A 87 -0.51 -4.11 -0.09
CA LEU A 87 -0.50 -3.61 1.29
C LEU A 87 0.30 -4.53 2.22
N VAL A 88 1.28 -3.97 2.94
CA VAL A 88 2.06 -4.72 3.93
C VAL A 88 1.25 -4.93 5.21
N ILE A 89 0.72 -6.14 5.38
CA ILE A 89 0.39 -6.65 6.71
C ILE A 89 1.73 -7.07 7.35
N GLN A 90 2.16 -6.37 8.41
CA GLN A 90 3.33 -6.84 9.18
C GLN A 90 3.02 -8.25 9.70
N PRO A 91 3.90 -9.25 9.49
CA PRO A 91 3.63 -10.63 9.90
C PRO A 91 3.73 -10.76 11.42
N LYS A 92 2.62 -10.46 12.09
CA LYS A 92 2.23 -11.14 13.32
C LYS A 92 1.11 -12.11 12.96
N ASP A 93 1.33 -13.38 13.27
CA ASP A 93 0.34 -14.46 13.23
C ASP A 93 -0.14 -14.93 11.84
N VAL A 94 0.68 -14.77 10.79
CA VAL A 94 0.54 -15.61 9.58
C VAL A 94 1.27 -16.93 9.83
N ALA A 95 0.53 -18.04 9.89
CA ALA A 95 1.12 -19.37 9.91
C ALA A 95 1.98 -19.59 8.66
N PRO A 96 3.10 -20.35 8.74
CA PRO A 96 3.94 -20.59 7.57
C PRO A 96 3.09 -21.21 6.44
N MET A 97 3.13 -20.59 5.26
CA MET A 97 2.54 -21.18 4.06
C MET A 97 3.34 -22.43 3.65
N PRO A 98 2.68 -23.47 3.12
CA PRO A 98 3.30 -24.75 2.78
C PRO A 98 4.28 -24.67 1.60
#